data_AF-Q119E5-F1
#
_entry.id   AF-Q119E5-F1
#
_cell.length_a   1.000
_cell.length_b   1.000
_cell.length_c   1.000
_cell.angle_alpha   90.00
_cell.angle_beta   90.00
_cell.angle_gamma   90.00
#
_symmetry.space_group_name_H-M   'P 1'
#
loop_
_entity.id
_entity.type
_entity.pdbx_description
1 polymer ?
#
loop_
_entity_poly.entity_id
_entity_poly.type
_entity_poly.pdbx_seq_one_letter_code
_entity_poly.pdbx_strand_id
1 'polypeptide(L)'
;MTNESYSGIVDNFLKTNNMKPITILGSTGSIGTQTLNIVAHNPNKFRVIGLAAGSNVEILAQQVRQFCPQIVAINDKSKFRELQEAIADLQPQPILVADQDGVIQVARYGESEVVVTGIVGCAGLLPTIAAIEAGKDIALANKETLIAAGPVVNPLIEKYRVKLLPADSEHSAIFQCLQGLPLEGLRRIILTASGGAFRDWPIEKLSKVKVADAIKHPNWSMGKKITVDSATMMNKGLEVIEAHYLFGLNYDNIDIVIHPQSIIHSLIELQDTSVLAQLGWPDMRLPLLYALSWPERIYTDWKQLDLVKAGSLTFKEPDNLKYPCIQLAYTAGRMGGSMPGVLNAANEQAVALFLEEKIAFLDIPKLIEYVCEKHNSNYQENPSLDDILAADKWARKEVLAASSIVNNSLINLSLVNLEENPTEIFTKIENEQIEFNDFYQRGLAKYEQQDYQSALAEFDRAIDIDSSHIDAYIYRGDAKDKLEDYEGAIADYNEAIKIDSSHPKAYYSRENVLRKAGDSREAIADYDQAIKLDPNYTPTKNWSHVHVNSETTEKLRQE
;
A
#
# COMPACT_ATOMS: atom_id res chain seq x y z
N MET A 1 29.08 46.20 34.06
CA MET A 1 29.09 45.52 32.74
C MET A 1 30.51 45.04 32.51
N THR A 2 30.81 43.84 33.00
CA THR A 2 32.13 43.22 32.98
C THR A 2 32.24 42.30 31.76
N ASN A 3 33.47 42.15 31.24
CA ASN A 3 33.88 41.47 30.00
C ASN A 3 33.50 39.98 29.86
N GLU A 4 32.59 39.44 30.69
CA GLU A 4 32.14 38.04 30.63
C GLU A 4 31.03 37.81 29.59
N SER A 5 30.41 38.85 29.03
CA SER A 5 29.35 38.69 28.01
C SER A 5 29.88 38.51 26.59
N TYR A 6 31.14 38.85 26.31
CA TYR A 6 31.70 38.73 24.96
C TYR A 6 32.38 37.38 24.72
N SER A 7 32.98 36.74 25.72
CA SER A 7 33.58 35.41 25.54
C SER A 7 32.52 34.34 25.29
N GLY A 8 31.37 34.38 25.96
CA GLY A 8 30.25 33.47 25.69
C GLY A 8 29.61 33.67 24.30
N ILE A 9 29.61 34.90 23.79
CA ILE A 9 29.15 35.21 22.42
C ILE A 9 30.19 34.72 21.40
N VAL A 10 31.49 34.93 21.66
CA VAL A 10 32.57 34.45 20.80
C VAL A 10 32.70 32.93 20.83
N ASP A 11 32.51 32.27 21.96
CA ASP A 11 32.51 30.81 22.07
C ASP A 11 31.29 30.18 21.38
N ASN A 12 30.12 30.83 21.44
CA ASN A 12 28.98 30.43 20.61
C ASN A 12 29.23 30.73 19.11
N PHE A 13 29.87 31.85 18.78
CA PHE A 13 30.22 32.19 17.39
C PHE A 13 31.32 31.26 16.82
N LEU A 14 32.23 30.78 17.66
CA LEU A 14 33.26 29.80 17.31
C LEU A 14 32.70 28.38 17.25
N LYS A 15 31.64 28.06 18.01
CA LYS A 15 30.86 26.81 17.84
C LYS A 15 30.00 26.83 16.56
N THR A 16 29.63 27.99 16.03
CA THR A 16 28.83 28.11 14.79
C THR A 16 29.59 27.87 13.48
N ASN A 17 30.87 27.48 13.55
CA ASN A 17 31.72 27.24 12.37
C ASN A 17 31.90 25.74 12.02
N ASN A 18 31.21 24.82 12.71
CA ASN A 18 31.33 23.40 12.40
C ASN A 18 30.33 22.99 11.31
N MET A 19 30.85 22.70 10.12
CA MET A 19 30.10 21.98 9.08
C MET A 19 29.67 20.62 9.66
N LYS A 20 28.37 20.34 9.66
CA LYS A 20 27.84 19.07 10.10
C LYS A 20 28.30 17.95 9.14
N PRO A 21 29.09 16.97 9.59
CA PRO A 21 29.52 15.85 8.77
C PRO A 21 28.37 14.87 8.57
N ILE A 22 28.08 14.50 7.32
CA ILE A 22 26.96 13.62 6.97
C ILE A 22 27.38 12.48 6.04
N THR A 23 26.70 11.35 6.18
CA THR A 23 26.80 10.20 5.26
C THR A 23 25.46 10.01 4.57
N ILE A 24 25.48 9.67 3.28
CA ILE A 24 24.27 9.51 2.46
C ILE A 24 24.26 8.10 1.87
N LEU A 25 23.28 7.31 2.31
CA LEU A 25 23.02 5.98 1.78
C LEU A 25 21.99 6.10 0.64
N GLY A 26 22.24 5.50 -0.52
CA GLY A 26 21.40 5.68 -1.71
C GLY A 26 21.63 7.03 -2.40
N SER A 27 22.89 7.48 -2.49
CA SER A 27 23.25 8.83 -2.95
C SER A 27 22.80 9.15 -4.38
N THR A 28 22.70 8.14 -5.25
CA THR A 28 22.29 8.29 -6.66
C THR A 28 20.77 8.23 -6.86
N GLY A 29 20.00 7.99 -5.80
CA GLY A 29 18.53 8.00 -5.83
C GLY A 29 17.95 9.42 -5.71
N SER A 30 16.62 9.51 -5.74
CA SER A 30 15.90 10.80 -5.60
C SER A 30 16.25 11.52 -4.30
N ILE A 31 16.20 10.82 -3.16
CA ILE A 31 16.57 11.38 -1.85
C ILE A 31 18.04 11.81 -1.82
N GLY A 32 18.94 10.94 -2.27
CA GLY A 32 20.38 11.22 -2.24
C GLY A 32 20.79 12.41 -3.10
N THR A 33 20.28 12.50 -4.32
CA THR A 33 20.56 13.63 -5.24
C THR A 33 19.99 14.95 -4.73
N GLN A 34 18.79 14.95 -4.15
CA GLN A 34 18.20 16.13 -3.52
C GLN A 34 18.94 16.56 -2.24
N THR A 35 19.39 15.59 -1.43
CA THR A 35 20.24 15.82 -0.26
C THR A 35 21.55 16.48 -0.67
N LEU A 36 22.22 15.97 -1.70
CA LEU A 36 23.44 16.55 -2.24
C LEU A 36 23.22 17.93 -2.87
N ASN A 37 22.05 18.17 -3.47
CA ASN A 37 21.65 19.51 -3.91
C ASN A 37 21.56 20.50 -2.74
N ILE A 38 21.01 20.09 -1.60
CA ILE A 38 20.98 20.91 -0.37
C ILE A 38 22.40 21.21 0.11
N VAL A 39 23.26 20.19 0.16
CA VAL A 39 24.67 20.34 0.59
C VAL A 39 25.42 21.32 -0.32
N ALA A 40 25.24 21.21 -1.64
CA ALA A 40 25.88 22.09 -2.62
C ALA A 40 25.50 23.57 -2.44
N HIS A 41 24.25 23.85 -2.01
CA HIS A 41 23.80 25.22 -1.72
C HIS A 41 24.17 25.70 -0.30
N ASN A 42 24.64 24.79 0.56
CA ASN A 42 24.98 25.07 1.96
C ASN A 42 26.36 24.51 2.35
N PRO A 43 27.44 24.82 1.58
CA PRO A 43 28.75 24.20 1.78
C PRO A 43 29.39 24.56 3.12
N ASN A 44 29.01 25.69 3.72
CA ASN A 44 29.49 26.11 5.05
C ASN A 44 28.72 25.45 6.21
N LYS A 45 27.70 24.63 5.90
CA LYS A 45 26.84 24.00 6.91
C LYS A 45 26.94 22.47 6.91
N PHE A 46 27.25 21.86 5.77
CA PHE A 46 27.30 20.40 5.64
C PHE A 46 28.56 19.95 4.92
N ARG A 47 29.10 18.80 5.32
CA ARG A 47 30.23 18.15 4.67
C ARG A 47 29.94 16.66 4.49
N VAL A 48 30.14 16.14 3.27
CA VAL A 48 29.90 14.72 2.98
C VAL A 48 31.10 13.88 3.42
N ILE A 49 30.87 12.91 4.30
CA ILE A 49 31.87 11.94 4.78
C ILE A 49 31.83 10.66 3.95
N GLY A 50 30.63 10.13 3.72
CA GLY A 50 30.44 8.85 3.04
C GLY A 50 29.30 8.87 2.04
N LEU A 51 29.47 8.16 0.93
CA LEU A 51 28.43 7.92 -0.07
C LEU A 51 28.26 6.43 -0.31
N ALA A 52 27.02 5.94 -0.40
CA ALA A 52 26.73 4.59 -0.86
C ALA A 52 25.70 4.61 -1.98
N ALA A 53 25.89 3.80 -3.02
CA ALA A 53 24.95 3.65 -4.11
C ALA A 53 24.71 2.18 -4.50
N GLY A 54 23.64 1.94 -5.25
CA GLY A 54 23.32 0.61 -5.79
C GLY A 54 24.30 0.18 -6.88
N SER A 55 24.11 0.69 -8.10
CA SER A 55 24.86 0.29 -9.29
C SER A 55 25.17 1.41 -10.29
N ASN A 56 24.69 2.64 -10.03
CA ASN A 56 24.86 3.77 -10.96
C ASN A 56 26.23 4.44 -10.80
N VAL A 57 27.24 3.90 -11.50
CA VAL A 57 28.63 4.37 -11.46
C VAL A 57 28.78 5.80 -11.95
N GLU A 58 28.08 6.17 -13.03
CA GLU A 58 28.20 7.48 -13.65
C GLU A 58 27.84 8.62 -12.68
N ILE A 59 26.65 8.54 -12.07
CA ILE A 59 26.22 9.55 -11.10
C ILE A 59 27.11 9.49 -9.84
N LEU A 60 27.46 8.29 -9.37
CA LEU A 60 28.28 8.14 -8.18
C LEU A 60 29.66 8.79 -8.37
N ALA A 61 30.33 8.55 -9.51
CA ALA A 61 31.63 9.15 -9.81
C ALA A 61 31.55 10.69 -9.87
N GLN A 62 30.49 11.26 -10.46
CA GLN A 62 30.26 12.71 -10.45
C GLN A 62 30.11 13.26 -9.01
N GLN A 63 29.36 12.56 -8.16
CA GLN A 63 29.19 12.94 -6.76
C GLN A 63 30.51 12.87 -5.99
N VAL A 64 31.32 11.82 -6.20
CA VAL A 64 32.63 11.68 -5.54
C VAL A 64 33.55 12.84 -5.93
N ARG A 65 33.57 13.23 -7.21
CA ARG A 65 34.36 14.36 -7.70
C ARG A 65 33.94 15.70 -7.10
N GLN A 66 32.64 15.90 -6.92
CA GLN A 66 32.09 17.15 -6.41
C GLN A 66 32.28 17.30 -4.90
N PHE A 67 32.05 16.22 -4.14
CA PHE A 67 31.96 16.29 -2.68
C PHE A 67 33.16 15.70 -1.94
N CYS A 68 34.07 15.04 -2.66
CA CYS A 68 35.31 14.45 -2.13
C CYS A 68 35.12 13.67 -0.80
N PRO A 69 34.18 12.70 -0.75
CA PRO A 69 33.93 11.92 0.46
C PRO A 69 35.17 11.10 0.86
N GLN A 70 35.25 10.72 2.14
CA GLN A 70 36.34 9.89 2.65
C GLN A 70 36.14 8.40 2.33
N ILE A 71 34.89 7.93 2.25
CA ILE A 71 34.54 6.54 1.95
C ILE A 71 33.40 6.47 0.93
N VAL A 72 33.46 5.49 0.02
CA VAL A 72 32.43 5.27 -0.99
C VAL A 72 32.14 3.79 -1.14
N ALA A 73 30.85 3.43 -1.16
CA ALA A 73 30.36 2.08 -1.44
C ALA A 73 29.57 2.02 -2.75
N ILE A 74 29.77 0.93 -3.50
CA ILE A 74 28.86 0.48 -4.55
C ILE A 74 28.38 -0.93 -4.24
N ASN A 75 27.08 -1.09 -4.08
CA ASN A 75 26.48 -2.37 -3.64
C ASN A 75 26.63 -3.46 -4.71
N ASP A 76 26.47 -3.10 -5.99
CA ASP A 76 26.71 -4.03 -7.10
C ASP A 76 28.22 -4.25 -7.29
N LYS A 77 28.72 -5.36 -6.77
CA LYS A 77 30.14 -5.74 -6.83
C LYS A 77 30.66 -5.85 -8.27
N SER A 78 29.80 -6.15 -9.25
CA SER A 78 30.21 -6.20 -10.66
C SER A 78 30.64 -4.83 -11.21
N LYS A 79 30.15 -3.75 -10.58
CA LYS A 79 30.42 -2.35 -10.94
C LYS A 79 31.61 -1.73 -10.21
N PHE A 80 32.22 -2.45 -9.27
CA PHE A 80 33.30 -1.92 -8.44
C PHE A 80 34.51 -1.44 -9.26
N ARG A 81 34.97 -2.25 -10.21
CA ARG A 81 36.11 -1.89 -11.08
C ARG A 81 35.81 -0.69 -11.96
N GLU A 82 34.60 -0.62 -12.51
CA GLU A 82 34.13 0.51 -13.33
C GLU A 82 34.19 1.82 -12.52
N LEU A 83 33.77 1.79 -11.25
CA LEU A 83 33.88 2.94 -10.35
C LEU A 83 35.34 3.32 -10.07
N GLN A 84 36.22 2.34 -9.77
CA GLN A 84 37.64 2.59 -9.55
C GLN A 84 38.29 3.31 -10.73
N GLU A 85 38.03 2.84 -11.95
CA GLU A 85 38.54 3.44 -13.18
C GLU A 85 37.96 4.85 -13.39
N ALA A 86 36.66 5.04 -13.12
CA ALA A 86 35.96 6.32 -13.31
C ALA A 86 36.43 7.45 -12.37
N ILE A 87 37.16 7.15 -11.29
CA ILE A 87 37.68 8.16 -10.35
C ILE A 87 39.19 8.09 -10.15
N ALA A 88 39.92 7.27 -10.92
CA ALA A 88 41.35 6.97 -10.70
C ALA A 88 42.28 8.20 -10.69
N ASP A 89 41.88 9.28 -11.36
CA ASP A 89 42.60 10.55 -11.44
C ASP A 89 42.47 11.43 -10.18
N LEU A 90 41.52 11.13 -9.29
CA LEU A 90 41.32 11.93 -8.07
C LEU A 90 42.44 11.74 -7.04
N GLN A 91 42.80 12.82 -6.35
CA GLN A 91 43.72 12.81 -5.21
C GLN A 91 43.21 13.78 -4.11
N PRO A 92 43.04 13.32 -2.86
CA PRO A 92 43.19 11.94 -2.40
C PRO A 92 42.08 11.01 -2.92
N GLN A 93 42.38 9.71 -3.00
CA GLN A 93 41.37 8.69 -3.27
C GLN A 93 40.50 8.43 -2.03
N PRO A 94 39.18 8.24 -2.18
CA PRO A 94 38.36 7.74 -1.09
C PRO A 94 38.71 6.27 -0.80
N ILE A 95 38.36 5.81 0.40
CA ILE A 95 38.29 4.38 0.70
C ILE A 95 37.13 3.79 -0.13
N LEU A 96 37.44 2.86 -1.01
CA LEU A 96 36.45 2.19 -1.85
C LEU A 96 36.09 0.83 -1.27
N VAL A 97 34.81 0.60 -1.06
CA VAL A 97 34.23 -0.66 -0.60
C VAL A 97 33.10 -1.10 -1.52
N ALA A 98 32.74 -2.37 -1.51
CA ALA A 98 31.71 -2.94 -2.36
C ALA A 98 30.70 -3.71 -1.54
N ASP A 99 29.62 -4.17 -2.18
CA ASP A 99 28.61 -5.07 -1.62
C ASP A 99 27.92 -4.56 -0.35
N GLN A 100 27.06 -5.41 0.22
CA GLN A 100 26.23 -5.04 1.36
C GLN A 100 27.09 -4.70 2.59
N ASP A 101 28.21 -5.41 2.78
CA ASP A 101 29.12 -5.13 3.90
C ASP A 101 29.80 -3.78 3.73
N GLY A 102 30.13 -3.39 2.49
CA GLY A 102 30.63 -2.05 2.18
C GLY A 102 29.62 -0.95 2.46
N VAL A 103 28.34 -1.14 2.12
CA VAL A 103 27.28 -0.17 2.46
C VAL A 103 27.13 -0.02 3.97
N ILE A 104 27.14 -1.13 4.72
CA ILE A 104 27.13 -1.14 6.19
C ILE A 104 28.37 -0.42 6.74
N GLN A 105 29.54 -0.64 6.14
CA GLN A 105 30.77 0.05 6.53
C GLN A 105 30.67 1.56 6.34
N VAL A 106 30.16 2.04 5.20
CA VAL A 106 29.92 3.46 4.95
C VAL A 106 28.99 4.06 6.01
N ALA A 107 27.90 3.37 6.35
CA ALA A 107 26.93 3.84 7.33
C ALA A 107 27.57 4.12 8.70
N ARG A 108 28.48 3.28 9.17
CA ARG A 108 29.20 3.46 10.46
C ARG A 108 30.52 4.23 10.38
N TYR A 109 31.00 4.57 9.19
CA TYR A 109 32.35 5.14 9.01
C TYR A 109 32.52 6.57 9.54
N GLY A 110 33.69 6.84 10.12
CA GLY A 110 34.19 8.19 10.40
C GLY A 110 33.36 9.01 11.38
N GLU A 111 33.54 10.32 11.33
CA GLU A 111 32.94 11.29 12.25
C GLU A 111 31.54 11.77 11.83
N SER A 112 30.85 11.07 10.92
CA SER A 112 29.51 11.49 10.47
C SER A 112 28.55 11.60 11.66
N GLU A 113 27.94 12.78 11.83
CA GLU A 113 26.95 13.05 12.87
C GLU A 113 25.57 12.52 12.46
N VAL A 114 25.21 12.66 11.18
CA VAL A 114 23.91 12.26 10.64
C VAL A 114 24.08 11.32 9.45
N VAL A 115 23.29 10.24 9.41
CA VAL A 115 23.17 9.35 8.25
C VAL A 115 21.80 9.52 7.59
N VAL A 116 21.80 9.87 6.31
CA VAL A 116 20.58 9.98 5.49
C VAL A 116 20.27 8.64 4.85
N THR A 117 19.07 8.11 5.08
CA THR A 117 18.66 6.78 4.59
C THR A 117 17.84 6.89 3.29
N GLY A 118 18.53 6.94 2.15
CA GLY A 118 17.90 7.01 0.81
C GLY A 118 17.86 5.68 0.05
N ILE A 119 18.20 4.56 0.68
CA ILE A 119 18.06 3.21 0.09
C ILE A 119 16.57 2.83 0.11
N VAL A 120 16.05 2.28 -0.98
CA VAL A 120 14.64 1.87 -1.07
C VAL A 120 14.44 0.48 -0.44
N GLY A 121 13.34 0.32 0.29
CA GLY A 121 12.91 -0.97 0.84
C GLY A 121 13.72 -1.45 2.04
N CYS A 122 13.51 -2.71 2.43
CA CYS A 122 14.15 -3.34 3.60
C CYS A 122 15.70 -3.46 3.46
N ALA A 123 16.26 -3.25 2.27
CA ALA A 123 17.71 -3.21 2.05
C ALA A 123 18.41 -2.11 2.87
N GLY A 124 17.68 -1.06 3.29
CA GLY A 124 18.19 0.00 4.16
C GLY A 124 18.35 -0.38 5.63
N LEU A 125 17.77 -1.50 6.08
CA LEU A 125 17.66 -1.86 7.50
C LEU A 125 19.03 -2.08 8.16
N LEU A 126 19.85 -2.99 7.63
CA LEU A 126 21.15 -3.32 8.23
C LEU A 126 22.12 -2.14 8.25
N PRO A 127 22.26 -1.35 7.16
CA PRO A 127 23.04 -0.11 7.22
C PRO A 127 22.53 0.89 8.26
N THR A 128 21.20 1.02 8.42
CA THR A 128 20.60 1.93 9.41
C THR A 128 20.91 1.48 10.83
N ILE A 129 20.77 0.19 11.14
CA ILE A 129 21.16 -0.38 12.43
C ILE A 129 22.64 -0.11 12.71
N ALA A 130 23.53 -0.34 11.75
CA ALA A 130 24.95 -0.08 11.93
C ALA A 130 25.28 1.41 12.17
N ALA A 131 24.52 2.33 11.60
CA ALA A 131 24.64 3.75 11.89
C ALA A 131 24.17 4.08 13.32
N ILE A 132 23.06 3.50 13.77
CA ILE A 132 22.54 3.65 15.13
C ILE A 132 23.55 3.13 16.16
N GLU A 133 24.10 1.93 15.95
CA GLU A 133 25.10 1.33 16.83
C GLU A 133 26.41 2.13 16.88
N ALA A 134 26.71 2.87 15.81
CA ALA A 134 27.84 3.80 15.76
C ALA A 134 27.54 5.17 16.42
N GLY A 135 26.35 5.35 17.02
CA GLY A 135 25.97 6.56 17.72
C GLY A 135 25.62 7.73 16.80
N LYS A 136 25.15 7.46 15.57
CA LYS A 136 24.82 8.50 14.59
C LYS A 136 23.33 8.79 14.56
N ASP A 137 22.98 10.07 14.49
CA ASP A 137 21.61 10.50 14.26
C ASP A 137 21.17 10.04 12.85
N ILE A 138 19.89 9.69 12.70
CA ILE A 138 19.34 9.14 11.46
C ILE A 138 18.37 10.14 10.85
N ALA A 139 18.65 10.62 9.65
CA ALA A 139 17.66 11.31 8.81
C ALA A 139 16.91 10.25 8.00
N LEU A 140 15.76 9.82 8.54
CA LEU A 140 14.98 8.68 8.07
C LEU A 140 14.12 9.08 6.87
N ALA A 141 14.56 8.73 5.65
CA ALA A 141 13.73 8.86 4.44
C ALA A 141 13.23 7.51 3.91
N ASN A 142 13.86 6.41 4.34
CA ASN A 142 13.43 5.04 4.05
C ASN A 142 12.47 4.54 5.13
N LYS A 143 11.18 4.78 4.94
CA LYS A 143 10.11 4.33 5.83
C LYS A 143 10.10 2.83 6.06
N GLU A 144 10.46 2.04 5.04
CA GLU A 144 10.40 0.58 5.08
C GLU A 144 11.29 -0.02 6.17
N THR A 145 12.40 0.65 6.54
CA THR A 145 13.24 0.24 7.69
C THR A 145 12.44 0.25 8.99
N LEU A 146 11.70 1.33 9.25
CA LEU A 146 10.95 1.46 10.50
C LEU A 146 9.67 0.63 10.48
N ILE A 147 9.01 0.53 9.33
CA ILE A 147 7.81 -0.30 9.17
C ILE A 147 8.15 -1.77 9.38
N ALA A 148 9.22 -2.27 8.74
CA ALA A 148 9.55 -3.68 8.82
C ALA A 148 10.17 -4.08 10.16
N ALA A 149 10.86 -3.16 10.83
CA ALA A 149 11.69 -3.49 11.99
C ALA A 149 11.52 -2.54 13.18
N GLY A 150 10.40 -1.82 13.30
CA GLY A 150 10.10 -0.94 14.44
C GLY A 150 10.40 -1.57 15.81
N PRO A 151 9.97 -2.82 16.09
CA PRO A 151 10.28 -3.53 17.34
C PRO A 151 11.77 -3.74 17.63
N VAL A 152 12.63 -3.71 16.60
CA VAL A 152 14.09 -3.83 16.74
C VAL A 152 14.78 -2.47 16.71
N VAL A 153 14.35 -1.58 15.82
CA VAL A 153 14.96 -0.27 15.61
C VAL A 153 14.72 0.64 16.81
N ASN A 154 13.48 0.76 17.30
CA ASN A 154 13.16 1.69 18.38
C ASN A 154 13.96 1.42 19.68
N PRO A 155 14.10 0.18 20.16
CA PRO A 155 14.96 -0.10 21.32
C PRO A 155 16.43 0.26 21.09
N LEU A 156 16.93 0.16 19.85
CA LEU A 156 18.30 0.56 19.52
C LEU A 156 18.46 2.08 19.55
N ILE A 157 17.48 2.83 19.04
CA ILE A 157 17.45 4.30 19.12
C ILE A 157 17.56 4.75 20.59
N GLU A 158 16.77 4.16 21.48
CA GLU A 158 16.82 4.45 22.92
C GLU A 158 18.17 4.05 23.55
N LYS A 159 18.65 2.83 23.25
CA LYS A 159 19.90 2.28 23.81
C LYS A 159 21.11 3.14 23.46
N TYR A 160 21.23 3.56 22.20
CA TYR A 160 22.36 4.34 21.72
C TYR A 160 22.15 5.86 21.82
N ARG A 161 20.95 6.30 22.23
CA ARG A 161 20.57 7.71 22.42
C ARG A 161 20.78 8.57 21.17
N VAL A 162 20.55 7.96 20.01
CA VAL A 162 20.58 8.66 18.73
C VAL A 162 19.20 9.26 18.46
N LYS A 163 19.14 10.26 17.58
CA LYS A 163 17.87 10.84 17.15
C LYS A 163 17.41 10.19 15.86
N LEU A 164 16.12 9.94 15.77
CA LEU A 164 15.44 9.55 14.55
C LEU A 164 14.68 10.76 14.01
N LEU A 165 15.21 11.38 12.96
CA LEU A 165 14.71 12.61 12.36
C LEU A 165 13.93 12.28 11.09
N PRO A 166 12.60 12.42 11.07
CA PRO A 166 11.79 12.05 9.92
C PRO A 166 12.05 12.99 8.74
N ALA A 167 12.38 12.38 7.60
CA ALA A 167 12.58 13.07 6.33
C ALA A 167 11.47 12.76 5.30
N ASP A 168 10.56 11.82 5.60
CA ASP A 168 9.31 11.72 4.86
C ASP A 168 8.44 12.98 5.10
N SER A 169 7.71 13.44 4.08
CA SER A 169 7.15 14.79 4.08
C SER A 169 6.09 15.00 5.16
N GLU A 170 5.23 14.00 5.34
CA GLU A 170 4.15 13.96 6.31
C GLU A 170 4.68 13.90 7.75
N HIS A 171 5.63 12.99 8.02
CA HIS A 171 6.20 12.84 9.35
C HIS A 171 7.13 13.99 9.70
N SER A 172 7.82 14.57 8.73
CA SER A 172 8.56 15.82 8.92
C SER A 172 7.61 16.99 9.25
N ALA A 173 6.43 17.04 8.62
CA ALA A 173 5.39 18.02 8.94
C ALA A 173 4.85 17.86 10.37
N ILE A 174 4.54 16.62 10.77
CA ILE A 174 4.13 16.28 12.15
C ILE A 174 5.24 16.68 13.14
N PHE A 175 6.47 16.26 12.89
CA PHE A 175 7.62 16.58 13.72
C PHE A 175 7.83 18.09 13.85
N GLN A 176 7.67 18.86 12.77
CA GLN A 176 7.74 20.33 12.82
C GLN A 176 6.64 20.95 13.69
N CYS A 177 5.42 20.42 13.65
CA CYS A 177 4.31 20.91 14.47
C CYS A 177 4.50 20.57 15.96
N LEU A 178 5.20 19.48 16.27
CA LEU A 178 5.49 19.06 17.65
C LEU A 178 6.53 19.93 18.36
N GLN A 179 7.28 20.77 17.64
CA GLN A 179 8.36 21.54 18.24
C GLN A 179 7.84 22.59 19.23
N GLY A 180 8.31 22.50 20.47
CA GLY A 180 7.90 23.39 21.56
C GLY A 180 6.60 22.99 22.27
N LEU A 181 6.01 21.85 21.90
CA LEU A 181 4.84 21.30 22.58
C LEU A 181 5.22 20.39 23.76
N PRO A 182 4.36 20.26 24.77
CA PRO A 182 4.53 19.26 25.82
C PRO A 182 4.41 17.83 25.25
N LEU A 183 5.14 16.87 25.83
CA LEU A 183 5.19 15.48 25.36
C LEU A 183 3.81 14.82 25.24
N GLU A 184 2.90 15.09 26.18
CA GLU A 184 1.54 14.53 26.21
C GLU A 184 0.50 15.39 25.45
N GLY A 185 0.96 16.43 24.74
CA GLY A 185 0.08 17.38 24.05
C GLY A 185 -0.58 16.80 22.80
N LEU A 186 0.00 15.77 22.19
CA LEU A 186 -0.49 15.17 20.96
C LEU A 186 -1.72 14.28 21.24
N ARG A 187 -2.84 14.59 20.60
CA ARG A 187 -4.08 13.78 20.67
C ARG A 187 -4.23 12.88 19.46
N ARG A 188 -4.05 13.44 18.26
CA ARG A 188 -4.35 12.76 16.98
C ARG A 188 -3.43 13.29 15.88
N ILE A 189 -3.05 12.41 14.96
CA ILE A 189 -2.38 12.77 13.71
C ILE A 189 -3.41 12.76 12.59
N ILE A 190 -3.38 13.79 11.74
CA ILE A 190 -4.15 13.85 10.49
C ILE A 190 -3.13 13.79 9.35
N LEU A 191 -2.96 12.59 8.82
CA LEU A 191 -1.98 12.22 7.82
C LEU A 191 -2.54 12.49 6.41
N THR A 192 -2.12 13.59 5.80
CA THR A 192 -2.64 13.99 4.49
C THR A 192 -2.08 13.14 3.36
N ALA A 193 -2.88 12.81 2.34
CA ALA A 193 -2.46 12.05 1.17
C ALA A 193 -2.85 12.76 -0.14
N SER A 194 -2.06 12.63 -1.20
CA SER A 194 -2.45 13.15 -2.53
C SER A 194 -3.67 12.42 -3.11
N GLY A 195 -3.89 11.16 -2.73
CA GLY A 195 -4.85 10.23 -3.36
C GLY A 195 -4.31 9.49 -4.59
N GLY A 196 -3.06 9.77 -4.99
CA GLY A 196 -2.40 9.07 -6.09
C GLY A 196 -2.98 9.34 -7.48
N ALA A 197 -2.52 8.56 -8.46
CA ALA A 197 -2.85 8.73 -9.88
C ALA A 197 -4.34 8.49 -10.20
N PHE A 198 -4.99 7.60 -9.44
CA PHE A 198 -6.32 7.09 -9.75
C PHE A 198 -7.43 7.63 -8.84
N ARG A 199 -7.12 8.65 -8.03
CA ARG A 199 -8.07 9.31 -7.11
C ARG A 199 -9.41 9.60 -7.78
N ASP A 200 -9.34 10.28 -8.93
CA ASP A 200 -10.50 10.79 -9.67
C ASP A 200 -10.98 9.81 -10.76
N TRP A 201 -10.45 8.58 -10.81
CA TRP A 201 -10.90 7.56 -11.77
C TRP A 201 -12.10 6.78 -11.21
N PRO A 202 -13.05 6.37 -12.08
CA PRO A 202 -14.06 5.37 -11.73
C PRO A 202 -13.42 4.02 -11.40
N ILE A 203 -13.98 3.31 -10.42
CA ILE A 203 -13.41 2.07 -9.87
C ILE A 203 -13.30 0.97 -10.94
N GLU A 204 -14.23 0.94 -11.90
CA GLU A 204 -14.31 -0.06 -12.98
C GLU A 204 -13.09 0.02 -13.91
N LYS A 205 -12.43 1.19 -13.98
CA LYS A 205 -11.21 1.38 -14.78
C LYS A 205 -9.97 0.75 -14.15
N LEU A 206 -9.97 0.49 -12.84
CA LEU A 206 -8.79 -0.02 -12.14
C LEU A 206 -8.38 -1.41 -12.62
N SER A 207 -9.34 -2.23 -13.06
CA SER A 207 -9.10 -3.55 -13.66
C SER A 207 -8.25 -3.50 -14.94
N LYS A 208 -8.14 -2.33 -15.58
CA LYS A 208 -7.44 -2.12 -16.86
C LYS A 208 -6.17 -1.28 -16.72
N VAL A 209 -5.78 -0.92 -15.50
CA VAL A 209 -4.60 -0.10 -15.23
C VAL A 209 -3.33 -0.80 -15.72
N LYS A 210 -2.47 -0.04 -16.41
CA LYS A 210 -1.14 -0.49 -16.82
C LYS A 210 -0.06 0.19 -16.00
N VAL A 211 1.15 -0.35 -16.05
CA VAL A 211 2.34 0.26 -15.43
C VAL A 211 2.53 1.70 -15.87
N ALA A 212 2.36 1.99 -17.17
CA ALA A 212 2.49 3.33 -17.73
C ALA A 212 1.50 4.36 -17.15
N ASP A 213 0.38 3.90 -16.58
CA ASP A 213 -0.58 4.75 -15.89
C ASP A 213 -0.18 4.95 -14.42
N ALA A 214 0.23 3.87 -13.75
CA ALA A 214 0.56 3.83 -12.33
C ALA A 214 1.91 4.48 -11.96
N ILE A 215 2.78 4.77 -12.93
CA ILE A 215 4.06 5.47 -12.69
C ILE A 215 4.00 6.99 -12.91
N LYS A 216 2.79 7.56 -13.07
CA LYS A 216 2.56 9.00 -13.17
C LYS A 216 1.98 9.52 -11.86
N HIS A 217 2.55 10.57 -11.29
CA HIS A 217 2.02 11.21 -10.09
C HIS A 217 1.61 12.66 -10.37
N PRO A 218 0.46 13.15 -9.86
CA PRO A 218 -0.03 14.50 -10.17
C PRO A 218 0.86 15.63 -9.61
N ASN A 219 1.47 15.43 -8.44
CA ASN A 219 2.13 16.52 -7.69
C ASN A 219 3.63 16.33 -7.47
N TRP A 220 4.17 15.13 -7.64
CA TRP A 220 5.48 14.74 -7.12
C TRP A 220 6.27 14.01 -8.21
N SER A 221 7.59 14.24 -8.26
CA SER A 221 8.50 13.46 -9.10
C SER A 221 9.24 12.44 -8.24
N MET A 222 8.87 11.16 -8.36
CA MET A 222 9.33 10.11 -7.44
C MET A 222 9.76 8.84 -8.18
N GLY A 223 10.40 7.91 -7.46
CA GLY A 223 10.78 6.61 -8.01
C GLY A 223 9.57 5.72 -8.32
N LYS A 224 9.73 4.77 -9.24
CA LYS A 224 8.61 3.93 -9.73
C LYS A 224 7.85 3.20 -8.61
N LYS A 225 8.55 2.61 -7.63
CA LYS A 225 7.94 1.86 -6.52
C LYS A 225 6.99 2.73 -5.69
N ILE A 226 7.48 3.86 -5.18
CA ILE A 226 6.66 4.78 -4.38
C ILE A 226 5.52 5.40 -5.20
N THR A 227 5.70 5.60 -6.51
CA THR A 227 4.61 6.09 -7.37
C THR A 227 3.49 5.05 -7.49
N VAL A 228 3.81 3.76 -7.60
CA VAL A 228 2.82 2.67 -7.58
C VAL A 228 2.17 2.56 -6.19
N ASP A 229 2.94 2.62 -5.11
CA ASP A 229 2.40 2.61 -3.74
C ASP A 229 1.46 3.80 -3.49
N SER A 230 1.75 4.96 -4.08
CA SER A 230 0.86 6.12 -4.03
C SER A 230 -0.43 5.87 -4.82
N ALA A 231 -0.33 5.21 -5.97
CA ALA A 231 -1.48 4.85 -6.79
C ALA A 231 -2.39 3.80 -6.12
N THR A 232 -1.83 2.86 -5.34
CA THR A 232 -2.59 1.88 -4.54
C THR A 232 -3.00 2.41 -3.16
N MET A 233 -2.54 3.61 -2.78
CA MET A 233 -2.59 4.15 -1.42
C MET A 233 -1.87 3.30 -0.35
N MET A 234 -1.15 2.24 -0.74
CA MET A 234 -0.26 1.50 0.18
C MET A 234 0.82 2.42 0.77
N ASN A 235 1.30 3.42 0.01
CA ASN A 235 2.26 4.39 0.53
C ASN A 235 1.72 5.05 1.81
N LYS A 236 0.44 5.46 1.81
CA LYS A 236 -0.18 6.09 2.96
C LYS A 236 -0.43 5.11 4.11
N GLY A 237 -0.81 3.88 3.79
CA GLY A 237 -0.93 2.81 4.79
C GLY A 237 0.41 2.52 5.51
N LEU A 238 1.51 2.43 4.75
CA LEU A 238 2.86 2.28 5.28
C LEU A 238 3.24 3.47 6.18
N GLU A 239 2.90 4.69 5.80
CA GLU A 239 3.16 5.89 6.59
C GLU A 239 2.34 5.97 7.89
N VAL A 240 1.16 5.33 7.97
CA VAL A 240 0.42 5.18 9.23
C VAL A 240 1.22 4.35 10.23
N ILE A 241 1.80 3.22 9.79
CA ILE A 241 2.66 2.37 10.62
C ILE A 241 3.92 3.13 11.04
N GLU A 242 4.52 3.87 10.12
CA GLU A 242 5.67 4.73 10.44
C GLU A 242 5.33 5.81 11.48
N ALA A 243 4.16 6.46 11.36
CA ALA A 243 3.71 7.47 12.31
C ALA A 243 3.48 6.89 13.71
N HIS A 244 2.93 5.67 13.80
CA HIS A 244 2.81 4.93 15.05
C HIS A 244 4.19 4.74 15.71
N TYR A 245 5.17 4.22 14.97
CA TYR A 245 6.51 3.98 15.53
C TYR A 245 7.30 5.25 15.85
N LEU A 246 7.10 6.35 15.10
CA LEU A 246 7.79 7.61 15.34
C LEU A 246 7.21 8.42 16.51
N PHE A 247 5.88 8.41 16.67
CA PHE A 247 5.19 9.35 17.56
C PHE A 247 4.41 8.68 18.68
N GLY A 248 4.36 7.34 18.71
CA GLY A 248 3.77 6.56 19.82
C GLY A 248 2.25 6.65 19.93
N LEU A 249 1.55 7.08 18.87
CA LEU A 249 0.09 7.09 18.85
C LEU A 249 -0.49 5.73 18.48
N ASN A 250 -1.60 5.36 19.12
CA ASN A 250 -2.41 4.22 18.67
C ASN A 250 -2.96 4.48 17.26
N TYR A 251 -3.15 3.42 16.47
CA TYR A 251 -3.66 3.48 15.11
C TYR A 251 -5.00 4.22 14.98
N ASP A 252 -5.88 4.10 15.97
CA ASP A 252 -7.20 4.77 15.98
C ASP A 252 -7.09 6.30 16.16
N ASN A 253 -5.90 6.81 16.47
CA ASN A 253 -5.58 8.24 16.59
C ASN A 253 -4.73 8.74 15.41
N ILE A 254 -4.70 8.01 14.28
CA ILE A 254 -3.99 8.40 13.06
C ILE A 254 -4.98 8.31 11.91
N ASP A 255 -5.45 9.45 11.42
CA ASP A 255 -6.43 9.53 10.33
C ASP A 255 -5.74 9.77 9.00
N ILE A 256 -6.20 9.09 7.95
CA ILE A 256 -5.84 9.44 6.56
C ILE A 256 -6.84 10.44 6.00
N VAL A 257 -6.34 11.54 5.45
CA VAL A 257 -7.18 12.54 4.77
C VAL A 257 -6.65 12.83 3.37
N ILE A 258 -7.49 12.72 2.35
CA ILE A 258 -7.13 13.07 0.97
C ILE A 258 -7.07 14.58 0.83
N HIS A 259 -5.86 15.10 0.60
CA HIS A 259 -5.56 16.49 0.28
C HIS A 259 -4.88 16.58 -1.10
N PRO A 260 -5.68 16.72 -2.19
CA PRO A 260 -5.19 16.69 -3.57
C PRO A 260 -4.10 17.69 -3.94
N GLN A 261 -4.03 18.82 -3.24
CA GLN A 261 -3.10 19.90 -3.55
C GLN A 261 -1.69 19.66 -2.97
N SER A 262 -1.55 18.76 -1.98
CA SER A 262 -0.28 18.48 -1.29
C SER A 262 0.45 19.76 -0.83
N ILE A 263 -0.30 20.72 -0.28
CA ILE A 263 0.25 21.95 0.31
C ILE A 263 0.32 21.84 1.83
N ILE A 264 -0.74 21.33 2.46
CA ILE A 264 -0.66 20.87 3.86
C ILE A 264 -0.05 19.47 3.81
N HIS A 265 1.12 19.31 4.43
CA HIS A 265 1.86 18.04 4.38
C HIS A 265 1.45 17.08 5.49
N SER A 266 0.96 17.58 6.63
CA SER A 266 0.18 16.84 7.64
C SER A 266 -0.25 17.79 8.75
N LEU A 267 -1.15 17.34 9.62
CA LEU A 267 -1.62 18.09 10.79
C LEU A 267 -1.53 17.23 12.06
N ILE A 268 -1.48 17.91 13.20
CA ILE A 268 -1.66 17.32 14.52
C ILE A 268 -2.81 18.02 15.24
N GLU A 269 -3.64 17.24 15.93
CA GLU A 269 -4.61 17.77 16.89
C GLU A 269 -4.05 17.61 18.30
N LEU A 270 -4.22 18.65 19.12
CA LEU A 270 -3.77 18.70 20.49
C LEU A 270 -4.89 18.40 21.49
N GLN A 271 -4.51 18.17 22.75
CA GLN A 271 -5.46 17.88 23.84
C GLN A 271 -6.45 19.01 24.14
N ASP A 272 -6.21 20.23 23.65
CA ASP A 272 -7.12 21.37 23.78
C ASP A 272 -7.98 21.58 22.52
N THR A 273 -8.01 20.62 21.58
CA THR A 273 -8.68 20.65 20.26
C THR A 273 -8.02 21.56 19.22
N SER A 274 -6.93 22.26 19.55
CA SER A 274 -6.18 23.05 18.56
C SER A 274 -5.54 22.13 17.51
N VAL A 275 -5.55 22.56 16.25
CA VAL A 275 -4.90 21.84 15.14
C VAL A 275 -3.75 22.68 14.61
N LEU A 276 -2.56 22.08 14.57
CA LEU A 276 -1.38 22.66 13.96
C LEU A 276 -1.05 21.93 12.66
N ALA A 277 -0.61 22.66 11.65
CA ALA A 277 -0.30 22.12 10.33
C ALA A 277 1.00 22.72 9.80
N GLN A 278 1.79 21.91 9.11
CA GLN A 278 2.93 22.40 8.34
C GLN A 278 2.55 22.49 6.87
N LEU A 279 2.82 23.66 6.28
CA LEU A 279 2.51 23.98 4.90
C LEU A 279 3.79 24.23 4.09
N GLY A 280 3.81 23.77 2.84
CA GLY A 280 4.89 24.02 1.90
C GLY A 280 4.54 23.62 0.48
N TRP A 281 5.41 23.95 -0.47
CA TRP A 281 5.32 23.32 -1.79
C TRP A 281 5.62 21.81 -1.67
N PRO A 282 5.09 20.97 -2.59
CA PRO A 282 5.47 19.56 -2.68
C PRO A 282 6.91 19.44 -3.18
N ASP A 283 7.86 19.65 -2.28
CA ASP A 283 9.31 19.68 -2.52
C ASP A 283 10.02 18.94 -1.37
N MET A 284 10.60 17.78 -1.68
CA MET A 284 11.27 16.93 -0.70
C MET A 284 12.54 17.58 -0.12
N ARG A 285 13.05 18.65 -0.72
CA ARG A 285 14.18 19.39 -0.13
C ARG A 285 13.79 20.07 1.18
N LEU A 286 12.51 20.39 1.39
CA LEU A 286 12.02 20.97 2.64
C LEU A 286 12.18 20.02 3.84
N PRO A 287 11.60 18.79 3.84
CA PRO A 287 11.76 17.86 4.96
C PRO A 287 13.21 17.37 5.10
N LEU A 288 13.93 17.15 3.98
CA LEU A 288 15.35 16.76 4.03
C LEU A 288 16.22 17.82 4.68
N LEU A 289 16.07 19.09 4.29
CA LEU A 289 16.82 20.19 4.91
C LEU A 289 16.51 20.28 6.40
N TYR A 290 15.24 20.13 6.80
CA TYR A 290 14.86 20.19 8.20
C TYR A 290 15.47 19.04 9.00
N ALA A 291 15.41 17.80 8.53
CA ALA A 291 16.06 16.66 9.17
C ALA A 291 17.59 16.86 9.33
N LEU A 292 18.25 17.48 8.34
CA LEU A 292 19.68 17.77 8.41
C LEU A 292 20.03 18.94 9.34
N SER A 293 19.19 19.97 9.41
CA SER A 293 19.50 21.22 10.10
C SER A 293 18.93 21.34 11.51
N TRP A 294 17.94 20.50 11.86
CA TRP A 294 17.28 20.52 13.17
C TRP A 294 18.30 20.53 14.33
N PRO A 295 18.09 21.35 15.38
CA PRO A 295 16.90 22.20 15.64
C PRO A 295 16.87 23.55 14.90
N GLU A 296 17.90 23.85 14.10
CA GLU A 296 17.99 25.12 13.38
C GLU A 296 17.18 25.09 12.07
N ARG A 297 16.86 26.28 11.56
CA ARG A 297 16.37 26.47 10.19
C ARG A 297 17.38 27.25 9.39
N ILE A 298 17.69 26.77 8.18
CA ILE A 298 18.66 27.39 7.29
C ILE A 298 17.91 28.20 6.22
N TYR A 299 18.41 29.40 5.92
CA TYR A 299 17.89 30.23 4.84
C TYR A 299 18.04 29.54 3.48
N THR A 300 17.00 29.59 2.65
CA THR A 300 17.04 29.17 1.26
C THR A 300 16.37 30.21 0.37
N ASP A 301 16.88 30.36 -0.86
CA ASP A 301 16.27 31.22 -1.89
C ASP A 301 15.33 30.40 -2.80
N TRP A 302 14.52 29.53 -2.18
CA TRP A 302 13.56 28.70 -2.89
C TRP A 302 12.22 29.42 -3.08
N LYS A 303 11.41 28.90 -3.98
CA LYS A 303 10.07 29.45 -4.26
C LYS A 303 9.25 29.52 -2.96
N GLN A 304 8.84 30.72 -2.58
CA GLN A 304 7.98 30.93 -1.41
C GLN A 304 6.55 30.47 -1.70
N LEU A 305 5.85 29.97 -0.67
CA LEU A 305 4.44 29.61 -0.77
C LEU A 305 3.59 30.87 -0.87
N ASP A 306 2.68 30.88 -1.84
CA ASP A 306 1.71 31.97 -2.05
C ASP A 306 0.32 31.36 -1.97
N LEU A 307 -0.37 31.61 -0.84
CA LEU A 307 -1.69 31.01 -0.57
C LEU A 307 -2.76 31.50 -1.55
N VAL A 308 -2.65 32.75 -2.02
CA VAL A 308 -3.60 33.30 -3.01
C VAL A 308 -3.45 32.55 -4.34
N LYS A 309 -2.22 32.22 -4.74
CA LYS A 309 -1.95 31.40 -5.93
C LYS A 309 -2.25 29.91 -5.73
N ALA A 310 -2.06 29.39 -4.52
CA ALA A 310 -2.41 28.00 -4.21
C ALA A 310 -3.92 27.76 -4.32
N GLY A 311 -4.74 28.78 -4.05
CA GLY A 311 -6.17 28.74 -4.25
C GLY A 311 -6.88 27.87 -3.21
N SER A 312 -7.75 26.97 -3.65
CA SER A 312 -8.55 26.13 -2.75
C SER A 312 -7.73 24.95 -2.22
N LEU A 313 -7.76 24.77 -0.89
CA LEU A 313 -7.27 23.58 -0.22
C LEU A 313 -8.49 22.72 0.14
N THR A 314 -8.54 21.49 -0.35
CA THR A 314 -9.68 20.59 -0.16
C THR A 314 -9.28 19.34 0.59
N PHE A 315 -10.20 18.80 1.38
CA PHE A 315 -10.03 17.59 2.18
C PHE A 315 -11.20 16.63 1.93
N LYS A 316 -10.91 15.33 1.82
CA LYS A 316 -11.90 14.27 1.65
C LYS A 316 -11.46 13.02 2.40
N GLU A 317 -12.41 12.18 2.77
CA GLU A 317 -12.12 10.83 3.24
C GLU A 317 -11.51 9.98 2.10
N PRO A 318 -10.64 9.01 2.42
CA PRO A 318 -10.19 8.01 1.46
C PRO A 318 -11.36 7.11 1.03
N ASP A 319 -11.30 6.63 -0.21
CA ASP A 319 -12.26 5.67 -0.75
C ASP A 319 -11.78 4.25 -0.41
N ASN A 320 -12.28 3.68 0.69
CA ASN A 320 -11.82 2.38 1.21
C ASN A 320 -12.11 1.22 0.25
N LEU A 321 -13.19 1.29 -0.53
CA LEU A 321 -13.51 0.30 -1.56
C LEU A 321 -12.49 0.33 -2.71
N LYS A 322 -12.04 1.53 -3.08
CA LYS A 322 -11.03 1.72 -4.12
C LYS A 322 -9.62 1.35 -3.66
N TYR A 323 -9.33 1.50 -2.36
CA TYR A 323 -7.98 1.41 -1.81
C TYR A 323 -7.86 0.41 -0.64
N PRO A 324 -8.01 -0.91 -0.91
CA PRO A 324 -7.93 -1.94 0.12
C PRO A 324 -6.58 -1.97 0.86
N CYS A 325 -5.50 -1.51 0.22
CA CYS A 325 -4.17 -1.41 0.84
C CYS A 325 -4.14 -0.55 2.11
N ILE A 326 -5.04 0.44 2.23
CA ILE A 326 -5.15 1.25 3.46
C ILE A 326 -5.51 0.33 4.63
N GLN A 327 -6.60 -0.42 4.48
CA GLN A 327 -7.08 -1.28 5.54
C GLN A 327 -6.11 -2.43 5.85
N LEU A 328 -5.46 -3.00 4.83
CA LEU A 328 -4.40 -4.00 5.04
C LEU A 328 -3.28 -3.47 5.94
N ALA A 329 -2.88 -2.21 5.75
CA ALA A 329 -1.85 -1.59 6.57
C ALA A 329 -2.30 -1.31 8.01
N TYR A 330 -3.53 -0.82 8.22
CA TYR A 330 -4.08 -0.68 9.58
C TYR A 330 -4.17 -2.03 10.30
N THR A 331 -4.63 -3.09 9.61
CA THR A 331 -4.72 -4.44 10.16
C THR A 331 -3.34 -4.97 10.55
N ALA A 332 -2.37 -4.93 9.63
CA ALA A 332 -1.00 -5.38 9.91
C ALA A 332 -0.33 -4.56 11.02
N GLY A 333 -0.53 -3.25 11.01
CA GLY A 333 -0.03 -2.34 12.04
C GLY A 333 -0.58 -2.66 13.42
N ARG A 334 -1.90 -2.81 13.55
CA ARG A 334 -2.57 -3.17 14.81
C ARG A 334 -2.14 -4.55 15.32
N MET A 335 -1.92 -5.50 14.42
CA MET A 335 -1.40 -6.81 14.79
C MET A 335 0.02 -6.72 15.36
N GLY A 336 0.84 -5.83 14.81
CA GLY A 336 2.19 -5.59 15.30
C GLY A 336 3.13 -6.78 15.08
N GLY A 337 4.13 -6.93 15.94
CA GLY A 337 5.11 -8.02 15.85
C GLY A 337 5.80 -8.10 14.50
N SER A 338 5.82 -9.28 13.89
CA SER A 338 6.42 -9.51 12.56
C SER A 338 5.50 -9.17 11.38
N MET A 339 4.22 -8.84 11.60
CA MET A 339 3.26 -8.65 10.52
C MET A 339 3.53 -7.40 9.65
N PRO A 340 3.90 -6.23 10.20
CA PRO A 340 4.32 -5.08 9.39
C PRO A 340 5.50 -5.37 8.44
N GLY A 341 6.46 -6.18 8.90
CA GLY A 341 7.59 -6.64 8.06
C GLY A 341 7.14 -7.52 6.90
N VAL A 342 6.19 -8.41 7.13
CA VAL A 342 5.59 -9.25 6.09
C VAL A 342 4.78 -8.42 5.09
N LEU A 343 3.94 -7.50 5.57
CA LEU A 343 3.18 -6.57 4.72
C LEU A 343 4.12 -5.81 3.79
N ASN A 344 5.18 -5.20 4.35
CA ASN A 344 6.16 -4.44 3.57
C ASN A 344 6.84 -5.31 2.50
N ALA A 345 7.34 -6.49 2.89
CA ALA A 345 8.06 -7.39 2.00
C ALA A 345 7.15 -7.94 0.88
N ALA A 346 5.90 -8.28 1.22
CA ALA A 346 4.90 -8.70 0.25
C ALA A 346 4.58 -7.57 -0.74
N ASN A 347 4.38 -6.34 -0.24
CA ASN A 347 4.13 -5.17 -1.08
C ASN A 347 5.30 -4.89 -2.03
N GLU A 348 6.54 -4.87 -1.53
CA GLU A 348 7.73 -4.66 -2.36
C GLU A 348 7.81 -5.68 -3.50
N GLN A 349 7.56 -6.96 -3.21
CA GLN A 349 7.61 -8.01 -4.22
C GLN A 349 6.43 -7.93 -5.21
N ALA A 350 5.22 -7.64 -4.73
CA ALA A 350 4.04 -7.52 -5.58
C ALA A 350 4.17 -6.31 -6.53
N VAL A 351 4.62 -5.16 -6.03
CA VAL A 351 4.90 -3.98 -6.86
C VAL A 351 6.00 -4.25 -7.88
N ALA A 352 7.06 -4.99 -7.50
CA ALA A 352 8.09 -5.40 -8.44
C ALA A 352 7.52 -6.25 -9.58
N LEU A 353 6.67 -7.24 -9.26
CA LEU A 353 5.99 -8.05 -10.28
C LEU A 353 5.07 -7.22 -11.18
N PHE A 354 4.33 -6.26 -10.62
CA PHE A 354 3.48 -5.37 -11.40
C PHE A 354 4.32 -4.48 -12.33
N LEU A 355 5.41 -3.90 -11.85
CA LEU A 355 6.34 -3.09 -12.65
C LEU A 355 7.02 -3.89 -13.77
N GLU A 356 7.18 -5.20 -13.59
CA GLU A 356 7.64 -6.17 -14.59
C GLU A 356 6.50 -6.68 -15.50
N GLU A 357 5.29 -6.14 -15.38
CA GLU A 357 4.08 -6.52 -16.13
C GLU A 357 3.70 -8.00 -15.97
N LYS A 358 4.04 -8.63 -14.83
CA LYS A 358 3.76 -10.04 -14.52
C LYS A 358 2.44 -10.29 -13.79
N ILE A 359 1.86 -9.24 -13.21
CA ILE A 359 0.56 -9.26 -12.53
C ILE A 359 -0.22 -7.98 -12.88
N ALA A 360 -1.53 -7.99 -12.69
CA ALA A 360 -2.36 -6.80 -12.85
C ALA A 360 -2.31 -5.88 -11.62
N PHE A 361 -2.77 -4.64 -11.77
CA PHE A 361 -2.77 -3.64 -10.68
C PHE A 361 -3.58 -4.11 -9.46
N LEU A 362 -4.75 -4.73 -9.69
CA LEU A 362 -5.61 -5.23 -8.61
C LEU A 362 -5.12 -6.55 -7.98
N ASP A 363 -4.07 -7.17 -8.52
CA ASP A 363 -3.47 -8.35 -7.90
C ASP A 363 -2.52 -7.96 -6.76
N ILE A 364 -2.03 -6.71 -6.74
CA ILE A 364 -1.15 -6.20 -5.68
C ILE A 364 -1.80 -6.37 -4.29
N PRO A 365 -2.97 -5.78 -3.98
CA PRO A 365 -3.60 -5.95 -2.68
C PRO A 365 -3.94 -7.41 -2.35
N LYS A 366 -4.39 -8.20 -3.35
CA LYS A 366 -4.74 -9.62 -3.16
C LYS A 366 -3.56 -10.47 -2.74
N LEU A 367 -2.40 -10.26 -3.37
CA LEU A 367 -1.18 -10.98 -3.03
C LEU A 367 -0.66 -10.57 -1.65
N ILE A 368 -0.76 -9.29 -1.29
CA ILE A 368 -0.36 -8.79 0.02
C ILE A 368 -1.23 -9.43 1.11
N GLU A 369 -2.55 -9.40 0.93
CA GLU A 369 -3.53 -10.01 1.84
C GLU A 369 -3.25 -11.50 2.04
N TYR A 370 -3.18 -12.26 0.94
CA TYR A 370 -2.88 -13.70 0.98
C TYR A 370 -1.62 -14.03 1.79
N VAL A 371 -0.54 -13.27 1.55
CA VAL A 371 0.74 -13.51 2.25
C VAL A 371 0.65 -13.14 3.72
N CYS A 372 -0.04 -12.06 4.07
CA CYS A 372 -0.26 -11.66 5.46
C CYS A 372 -1.11 -12.72 6.21
N GLU A 373 -2.20 -13.18 5.60
CA GLU A 373 -3.06 -14.23 6.19
C GLU A 373 -2.29 -15.53 6.41
N LYS A 374 -1.51 -15.95 5.41
CA LYS A 374 -0.69 -17.17 5.52
C LYS A 374 0.37 -17.06 6.61
N HIS A 375 0.88 -15.86 6.88
CA HIS A 375 1.88 -15.63 7.93
C HIS A 375 1.33 -15.83 9.35
N ASN A 376 0.01 -15.85 9.54
CA ASN A 376 -0.58 -16.05 10.87
C ASN A 376 -0.08 -17.31 11.58
N SER A 377 0.25 -18.39 10.83
CA SER A 377 0.83 -19.62 11.40
C SER A 377 2.28 -19.47 11.91
N ASN A 378 2.97 -18.41 11.51
CA ASN A 378 4.38 -18.15 11.79
C ASN A 378 4.59 -16.80 12.49
N TYR A 379 3.51 -16.15 12.92
CA TYR A 379 3.52 -14.86 13.59
C TYR A 379 4.45 -14.86 14.81
N GLN A 380 5.18 -13.76 14.97
CA GLN A 380 6.06 -13.51 16.10
C GLN A 380 5.68 -12.17 16.72
N GLU A 381 5.26 -12.18 17.99
CA GLU A 381 4.85 -10.97 18.70
C GLU A 381 6.05 -10.06 19.01
N ASN A 382 7.19 -10.65 19.37
CA ASN A 382 8.42 -9.94 19.72
C ASN A 382 9.57 -10.42 18.83
N PRO A 383 9.59 -10.06 17.54
CA PRO A 383 10.56 -10.60 16.60
C PRO A 383 11.97 -10.03 16.86
N SER A 384 12.97 -10.89 16.75
CA SER A 384 14.37 -10.46 16.64
C SER A 384 14.67 -9.92 15.23
N LEU A 385 15.87 -9.34 15.05
CA LEU A 385 16.33 -8.91 13.72
C LEU A 385 16.36 -10.09 12.73
N ASP A 386 16.82 -11.26 13.17
CA ASP A 386 16.88 -12.45 12.32
C ASP A 386 15.47 -12.92 11.93
N ASP A 387 14.50 -12.82 12.84
CA ASP A 387 13.10 -13.14 12.54
C ASP A 387 12.51 -12.20 11.49
N ILE A 388 12.80 -10.89 11.57
CA ILE A 388 12.36 -9.91 10.57
C ILE A 388 12.99 -10.18 9.20
N LEU A 389 14.30 -10.46 9.17
CA LEU A 389 15.01 -10.79 7.92
C LEU A 389 14.53 -12.11 7.32
N ALA A 390 14.18 -13.09 8.16
CA ALA A 390 13.59 -14.34 7.71
C ALA A 390 12.17 -14.14 7.17
N ALA A 391 11.35 -13.35 7.86
CA ALA A 391 9.99 -13.00 7.44
C ALA A 391 9.97 -12.24 6.12
N ASP A 392 10.88 -11.27 5.91
CA ASP A 392 11.01 -10.55 4.63
C ASP A 392 11.31 -11.53 3.47
N LYS A 393 12.33 -12.39 3.64
CA LYS A 393 12.70 -13.39 2.63
C LYS A 393 11.56 -14.36 2.33
N TRP A 394 10.89 -14.82 3.38
CA TRP A 394 9.75 -15.74 3.26
C TRP A 394 8.59 -15.08 2.50
N ALA A 395 8.19 -13.86 2.88
CA ALA A 395 7.07 -13.15 2.27
C ALA A 395 7.31 -12.89 0.78
N ARG A 396 8.52 -12.47 0.39
CA ARG A 396 8.89 -12.30 -1.03
C ARG A 396 8.78 -13.61 -1.80
N LYS A 397 9.27 -14.71 -1.23
CA LYS A 397 9.18 -16.04 -1.85
C LYS A 397 7.72 -16.48 -2.01
N GLU A 398 6.89 -16.20 -1.01
CA GLU A 398 5.48 -16.56 -1.04
C GLU A 398 4.69 -15.77 -2.07
N VAL A 399 4.94 -14.46 -2.22
CA VAL A 399 4.35 -13.66 -3.31
C VAL A 399 4.70 -14.25 -4.68
N LEU A 400 5.96 -14.64 -4.90
CA LEU A 400 6.38 -15.27 -6.16
C LEU A 400 5.64 -16.59 -6.41
N ALA A 401 5.50 -17.43 -5.38
CA ALA A 401 4.74 -18.67 -5.48
C ALA A 401 3.25 -18.40 -5.78
N ALA A 402 2.61 -17.51 -5.03
CA ALA A 402 1.20 -17.16 -5.21
C ALA A 402 0.90 -16.54 -6.59
N SER A 403 1.78 -15.66 -7.08
CA SER A 403 1.63 -15.05 -8.40
C SER A 403 1.65 -16.06 -9.55
N SER A 404 2.36 -17.18 -9.39
CA SER A 404 2.39 -18.25 -10.38
C SER A 404 1.07 -19.04 -10.44
N ILE A 405 0.29 -19.05 -9.36
CA ILE A 405 -1.04 -19.68 -9.29
C ILE A 405 -2.08 -18.75 -9.94
N VAL A 406 -2.02 -17.45 -9.66
CA VAL A 406 -2.87 -16.41 -10.28
C VAL A 406 -2.73 -16.40 -11.81
N ASN A 407 -1.51 -16.61 -12.32
CA ASN A 407 -1.26 -16.68 -13.77
C ASN A 407 -1.67 -18.01 -14.43
N ASN A 408 -1.82 -19.09 -13.66
CA ASN A 408 -2.14 -20.44 -14.18
C ASN A 408 -3.59 -20.86 -13.90
N SER A 409 -4.40 -20.04 -13.26
CA SER A 409 -5.76 -20.39 -12.87
C SER A 409 -6.67 -19.17 -12.90
N LEU A 410 -7.85 -19.31 -13.51
CA LEU A 410 -9.02 -18.42 -13.33
C LEU A 410 -9.53 -18.51 -11.88
N ILE A 411 -8.68 -18.20 -10.89
CA ILE A 411 -9.11 -18.17 -9.49
C ILE A 411 -9.55 -16.75 -9.17
N ASN A 412 -10.87 -16.61 -9.00
CA ASN A 412 -11.48 -15.44 -8.40
C ASN A 412 -11.13 -15.44 -6.91
N LEU A 413 -10.08 -14.72 -6.51
CA LEU A 413 -9.86 -14.31 -5.13
C LEU A 413 -10.80 -13.15 -4.82
N SER A 414 -12.07 -13.48 -4.68
CA SER A 414 -13.11 -12.60 -4.18
C SER A 414 -13.68 -13.27 -2.94
N LEU A 415 -13.16 -12.94 -1.76
CA LEU A 415 -13.80 -13.13 -0.45
C LEU A 415 -12.83 -12.63 0.63
N VAL A 416 -12.66 -11.31 0.75
CA VAL A 416 -12.38 -10.66 2.04
C VAL A 416 -12.97 -9.25 1.96
N ASN A 417 -14.08 -9.00 2.66
CA ASN A 417 -14.62 -7.66 2.87
C ASN A 417 -14.64 -7.38 4.37
N LEU A 418 -14.13 -6.20 4.74
CA LEU A 418 -13.98 -5.66 6.09
C LEU A 418 -15.11 -4.64 6.42
N GLU A 419 -15.23 -4.34 7.73
CA GLU A 419 -15.96 -3.23 8.42
C GLU A 419 -17.31 -3.63 9.08
N GLU A 420 -17.60 -3.54 10.40
CA GLU A 420 -17.08 -2.83 11.60
C GLU A 420 -17.35 -3.62 12.92
N ASN A 421 -16.75 -3.20 14.06
CA ASN A 421 -16.71 -3.74 15.45
C ASN A 421 -16.23 -5.21 15.64
N PRO A 422 -14.91 -5.46 15.68
CA PRO A 422 -14.35 -6.76 15.31
C PRO A 422 -14.91 -7.95 16.07
N THR A 423 -14.93 -7.93 17.39
CA THR A 423 -15.13 -9.18 18.13
C THR A 423 -16.59 -9.60 18.26
N GLU A 424 -17.57 -8.69 18.13
CA GLU A 424 -18.99 -9.05 18.19
C GLU A 424 -19.65 -9.09 16.81
N ILE A 425 -19.17 -8.29 15.85
CA ILE A 425 -19.68 -8.28 14.48
C ILE A 425 -18.93 -9.27 13.59
N PHE A 426 -17.62 -9.54 13.75
CA PHE A 426 -16.99 -10.69 13.06
C PHE A 426 -17.60 -12.00 13.58
N THR A 427 -17.88 -12.13 14.87
CA THR A 427 -18.59 -13.31 15.37
C THR A 427 -20.01 -13.39 14.82
N LYS A 428 -20.71 -12.26 14.62
CA LYS A 428 -22.05 -12.26 14.04
C LYS A 428 -22.06 -12.50 12.52
N ILE A 429 -21.15 -11.90 11.75
CA ILE A 429 -21.01 -12.08 10.30
C ILE A 429 -20.39 -13.43 9.96
N GLU A 430 -19.39 -13.91 10.72
CA GLU A 430 -18.90 -15.30 10.60
C GLU A 430 -20.02 -16.28 10.94
N ASN A 431 -20.79 -16.06 12.01
CA ASN A 431 -21.92 -16.93 12.33
C ASN A 431 -23.03 -16.85 11.28
N GLU A 432 -23.37 -15.67 10.76
CA GLU A 432 -24.37 -15.49 9.69
C GLU A 432 -23.88 -16.12 8.38
N GLN A 433 -22.59 -16.01 8.02
CA GLN A 433 -22.03 -16.66 6.82
C GLN A 433 -21.90 -18.19 6.99
N ILE A 434 -21.58 -18.66 8.19
CA ILE A 434 -21.58 -20.09 8.54
C ILE A 434 -23.01 -20.63 8.55
N GLU A 435 -23.97 -19.91 9.11
CA GLU A 435 -25.40 -20.25 9.12
C GLU A 435 -25.97 -20.23 7.71
N PHE A 436 -25.65 -19.23 6.89
CA PHE A 436 -25.98 -19.18 5.47
C PHE A 436 -25.48 -20.45 4.79
N ASN A 437 -24.19 -20.78 4.96
CA ASN A 437 -23.59 -21.94 4.31
C ASN A 437 -24.20 -23.25 4.86
N ASP A 438 -24.52 -23.37 6.14
CA ASP A 438 -25.22 -24.55 6.69
C ASP A 438 -26.62 -24.69 6.08
N PHE A 439 -27.42 -23.63 6.09
CA PHE A 439 -28.77 -23.64 5.52
C PHE A 439 -28.76 -23.90 4.02
N TYR A 440 -27.86 -23.25 3.29
CA TYR A 440 -27.72 -23.44 1.85
C TYR A 440 -27.27 -24.88 1.51
N GLN A 441 -26.24 -25.41 2.17
CA GLN A 441 -25.78 -26.78 1.93
C GLN A 441 -26.80 -27.84 2.37
N ARG A 442 -27.55 -27.61 3.46
CA ARG A 442 -28.66 -28.47 3.87
C ARG A 442 -29.83 -28.40 2.91
N GLY A 443 -30.14 -27.22 2.38
CA GLY A 443 -31.13 -27.03 1.32
C GLY A 443 -30.76 -27.86 0.09
N LEU A 444 -29.51 -27.79 -0.37
CA LEU A 444 -29.00 -28.61 -1.47
C LEU A 444 -29.10 -30.11 -1.16
N ALA A 445 -28.63 -30.55 0.01
CA ALA A 445 -28.67 -31.96 0.40
C ALA A 445 -30.10 -32.52 0.49
N LYS A 446 -31.08 -31.72 0.93
CA LYS A 446 -32.50 -32.10 0.96
C LYS A 446 -33.12 -32.09 -0.42
N TYR A 447 -32.75 -31.13 -1.26
CA TYR A 447 -33.17 -31.07 -2.67
C TYR A 447 -32.70 -32.33 -3.42
N GLU A 448 -31.46 -32.78 -3.20
CA GLU A 448 -30.93 -34.03 -3.75
C GLU A 448 -31.68 -35.27 -3.22
N GLN A 449 -32.14 -35.24 -1.97
CA GLN A 449 -32.99 -36.28 -1.37
C GLN A 449 -34.46 -36.22 -1.84
N GLN A 450 -34.81 -35.29 -2.73
CA GLN A 450 -36.17 -35.03 -3.22
C GLN A 450 -37.16 -34.57 -2.13
N ASP A 451 -36.66 -34.12 -0.97
CA ASP A 451 -37.47 -33.49 0.08
C ASP A 451 -37.58 -31.98 -0.19
N TYR A 452 -38.32 -31.63 -1.24
CA TYR A 452 -38.40 -30.25 -1.75
C TYR A 452 -39.05 -29.28 -0.77
N GLN A 453 -40.04 -29.74 0.02
CA GLN A 453 -40.70 -28.90 1.02
C GLN A 453 -39.72 -28.48 2.12
N SER A 454 -38.90 -29.42 2.58
CA SER A 454 -37.87 -29.11 3.58
C SER A 454 -36.68 -28.36 3.00
N ALA A 455 -36.39 -28.52 1.70
CA ALA A 455 -35.37 -27.75 1.00
C ALA A 455 -35.76 -26.28 0.86
N LEU A 456 -37.02 -25.98 0.50
CA LEU A 456 -37.55 -24.62 0.46
C LEU A 456 -37.33 -23.88 1.79
N ALA A 457 -37.67 -24.52 2.90
CA ALA A 457 -37.54 -23.91 4.22
C ALA A 457 -36.08 -23.58 4.60
N GLU A 458 -35.09 -24.35 4.12
CA GLU A 458 -33.68 -24.03 4.35
C GLU A 458 -33.18 -22.95 3.37
N PHE A 459 -33.63 -22.95 2.12
CA PHE A 459 -33.29 -21.87 1.19
C PHE A 459 -33.92 -20.53 1.57
N ASP A 460 -35.13 -20.53 2.12
CA ASP A 460 -35.75 -19.33 2.70
C ASP A 460 -34.87 -18.73 3.80
N ARG A 461 -34.38 -19.57 4.72
CA ARG A 461 -33.46 -19.15 5.78
C ARG A 461 -32.12 -18.65 5.23
N ALA A 462 -31.60 -19.31 4.20
CA ALA A 462 -30.37 -18.87 3.54
C ALA A 462 -30.58 -17.49 2.87
N ILE A 463 -31.69 -17.27 2.18
CA ILE A 463 -32.01 -16.00 1.52
C ILE A 463 -32.32 -14.88 2.51
N ASP A 464 -32.95 -15.20 3.65
CA ASP A 464 -33.17 -14.26 4.74
C ASP A 464 -31.84 -13.74 5.32
N ILE A 465 -30.77 -14.54 5.23
CA ILE A 465 -29.41 -14.17 5.66
C ILE A 465 -28.65 -13.44 4.54
N ASP A 466 -28.60 -14.00 3.33
CA ASP A 466 -27.97 -13.38 2.15
C ASP A 466 -28.95 -13.30 0.96
N SER A 467 -29.64 -12.18 0.90
CA SER A 467 -30.60 -11.86 -0.18
C SER A 467 -29.95 -11.55 -1.53
N SER A 468 -28.61 -11.54 -1.62
CA SER A 468 -27.85 -11.32 -2.85
C SER A 468 -27.29 -12.61 -3.47
N HIS A 469 -27.47 -13.77 -2.82
CA HIS A 469 -26.92 -15.03 -3.30
C HIS A 469 -27.75 -15.65 -4.45
N ILE A 470 -27.27 -15.48 -5.69
CA ILE A 470 -28.00 -15.84 -6.92
C ILE A 470 -28.43 -17.30 -6.94
N ASP A 471 -27.51 -18.24 -6.65
CA ASP A 471 -27.82 -19.67 -6.69
C ASP A 471 -28.85 -20.08 -5.62
N ALA A 472 -28.99 -19.34 -4.52
CA ALA A 472 -29.98 -19.68 -3.48
C ALA A 472 -31.40 -19.45 -4.00
N TYR A 473 -31.62 -18.36 -4.73
CA TYR A 473 -32.87 -18.13 -5.45
C TYR A 473 -33.08 -19.15 -6.58
N ILE A 474 -32.04 -19.51 -7.33
CA ILE A 474 -32.16 -20.53 -8.39
C ILE A 474 -32.60 -21.88 -7.80
N TYR A 475 -31.95 -22.35 -6.73
CA TYR A 475 -32.30 -23.64 -6.12
C TYR A 475 -33.63 -23.61 -5.36
N ARG A 476 -34.03 -22.46 -4.79
CA ARG A 476 -35.38 -22.29 -4.24
C ARG A 476 -36.44 -22.32 -5.35
N GLY A 477 -36.19 -21.63 -6.46
CA GLY A 477 -37.04 -21.67 -7.64
C GLY A 477 -37.16 -23.08 -8.22
N ASP A 478 -36.06 -23.82 -8.29
CA ASP A 478 -36.04 -25.21 -8.74
C ASP A 478 -36.87 -26.11 -7.80
N ALA A 479 -36.78 -25.91 -6.48
CA ALA A 479 -37.60 -26.62 -5.50
C ALA A 479 -39.10 -26.30 -5.63
N LYS A 480 -39.46 -25.04 -5.89
CA LYS A 480 -40.84 -24.61 -6.17
C LYS A 480 -41.39 -25.24 -7.46
N ASP A 481 -40.58 -25.31 -8.51
CA ASP A 481 -40.94 -26.02 -9.76
C ASP A 481 -41.25 -27.50 -9.50
N LYS A 482 -40.47 -28.18 -8.66
CA LYS A 482 -40.74 -29.58 -8.27
C LYS A 482 -42.02 -29.76 -7.46
N LEU A 483 -42.48 -28.70 -6.81
CA LEU A 483 -43.74 -28.64 -6.05
C LEU A 483 -44.90 -28.07 -6.87
N GLU A 484 -44.70 -27.83 -8.17
CA GLU A 484 -45.68 -27.27 -9.10
C GLU A 484 -46.12 -25.83 -8.79
N ASP A 485 -45.34 -25.09 -7.98
CA ASP A 485 -45.50 -23.65 -7.76
C ASP A 485 -44.72 -22.86 -8.84
N TYR A 486 -45.30 -22.81 -10.03
CA TYR A 486 -44.65 -22.18 -11.19
C TYR A 486 -44.54 -20.66 -11.07
N GLU A 487 -45.55 -20.00 -10.49
CA GLU A 487 -45.51 -18.54 -10.28
C GLU A 487 -44.41 -18.17 -9.28
N GLY A 488 -44.31 -18.91 -8.16
CA GLY A 488 -43.27 -18.70 -7.17
C GLY A 488 -41.86 -19.01 -7.69
N ALA A 489 -41.71 -20.02 -8.55
CA ALA A 489 -40.44 -20.34 -9.19
C ALA A 489 -39.99 -19.23 -10.16
N ILE A 490 -40.89 -18.72 -10.99
CA ILE A 490 -40.60 -17.60 -11.91
C ILE A 490 -40.18 -16.35 -11.13
N ALA A 491 -40.83 -16.06 -10.01
CA ALA A 491 -40.47 -14.92 -9.16
C ALA A 491 -39.04 -15.03 -8.61
N ASP A 492 -38.60 -16.22 -8.20
CA ASP A 492 -37.24 -16.43 -7.71
C ASP A 492 -36.19 -16.27 -8.81
N TYR A 493 -36.45 -16.79 -10.02
CA TYR A 493 -35.53 -16.59 -11.14
C TYR A 493 -35.47 -15.13 -11.60
N ASN A 494 -36.57 -14.38 -11.48
CA ASN A 494 -36.58 -12.94 -11.74
C ASN A 494 -35.64 -12.19 -10.78
N GLU A 495 -35.67 -12.52 -9.48
CA GLU A 495 -34.75 -11.93 -8.50
C GLU A 495 -33.29 -12.35 -8.78
N ALA A 496 -33.04 -13.62 -9.12
CA ALA A 496 -31.71 -14.08 -9.54
C ALA A 496 -31.15 -13.27 -10.75
N ILE A 497 -31.99 -13.01 -11.76
CA ILE A 497 -31.62 -12.23 -12.96
C ILE A 497 -31.43 -10.74 -12.64
N LYS A 498 -32.20 -10.20 -11.70
CA LYS A 498 -32.07 -8.82 -11.24
C LYS A 498 -30.77 -8.60 -10.47
N ILE A 499 -30.32 -9.60 -9.72
CA ILE A 499 -29.02 -9.60 -9.03
C ILE A 499 -27.88 -9.71 -10.06
N ASP A 500 -27.96 -10.66 -11.00
CA ASP A 500 -26.99 -10.78 -12.10
C ASP A 500 -27.65 -11.14 -13.43
N SER A 501 -27.78 -10.12 -14.29
CA SER A 501 -28.33 -10.25 -15.64
C SER A 501 -27.44 -11.04 -16.62
N SER A 502 -26.22 -11.41 -16.21
CA SER A 502 -25.30 -12.22 -16.99
C SER A 502 -25.25 -13.69 -16.55
N HIS A 503 -26.09 -14.13 -15.61
CA HIS A 503 -26.10 -15.49 -15.10
C HIS A 503 -26.94 -16.44 -16.00
N PRO A 504 -26.33 -17.32 -16.82
CA PRO A 504 -27.06 -18.12 -17.83
C PRO A 504 -28.04 -19.13 -17.23
N LYS A 505 -27.70 -19.74 -16.09
CA LYS A 505 -28.53 -20.73 -15.40
C LYS A 505 -29.89 -20.19 -14.97
N ALA A 506 -29.97 -18.91 -14.55
CA ALA A 506 -31.23 -18.31 -14.11
C ALA A 506 -32.24 -18.19 -15.27
N TYR A 507 -31.77 -17.75 -16.44
CA TYR A 507 -32.57 -17.74 -17.67
C TYR A 507 -32.97 -19.16 -18.10
N TYR A 508 -32.04 -20.10 -18.06
CA TYR A 508 -32.33 -21.49 -18.44
C TYR A 508 -33.33 -22.18 -17.49
N SER A 509 -33.23 -21.95 -16.18
CA SER A 509 -34.20 -22.49 -15.21
C SER A 509 -35.57 -21.82 -15.37
N ARG A 510 -35.63 -20.51 -15.62
CA ARG A 510 -36.90 -19.80 -15.86
C ARG A 510 -37.59 -20.24 -17.15
N GLU A 511 -36.83 -20.47 -18.23
CA GLU A 511 -37.36 -21.05 -19.49
C GLU A 511 -38.10 -22.37 -19.23
N ASN A 512 -37.47 -23.27 -18.46
CA ASN A 512 -38.03 -24.59 -18.21
C ASN A 512 -39.38 -24.52 -17.48
N VAL A 513 -39.53 -23.56 -16.57
CA VAL A 513 -40.78 -23.33 -15.81
C VAL A 513 -41.81 -22.60 -16.65
N LEU A 514 -41.43 -21.56 -17.40
CA LEU A 514 -42.33 -20.84 -18.32
C LEU A 514 -42.95 -21.79 -19.35
N ARG A 515 -42.17 -22.76 -19.86
CA ARG A 515 -42.67 -23.82 -20.75
C ARG A 515 -43.73 -24.70 -20.10
N LYS A 516 -43.56 -25.05 -18.82
CA LYS A 516 -44.55 -25.84 -18.05
C LYS A 516 -45.81 -25.02 -17.73
N ALA A 517 -45.65 -23.72 -17.47
CA ALA A 517 -46.74 -22.78 -17.25
C ALA A 517 -47.51 -22.41 -18.53
N GLY A 518 -46.97 -22.73 -19.72
CA GLY A 518 -47.60 -22.51 -21.01
C GLY A 518 -47.23 -21.20 -21.71
N ASP A 519 -46.32 -20.40 -21.14
CA ASP A 519 -45.84 -19.16 -21.75
C ASP A 519 -44.67 -19.42 -22.72
N SER A 520 -45.04 -19.84 -23.92
CA SER A 520 -44.07 -20.25 -24.94
C SER A 520 -43.27 -19.09 -25.53
N ARG A 521 -43.73 -17.83 -25.40
CA ARG A 521 -43.05 -16.67 -25.98
C ARG A 521 -41.90 -16.21 -25.10
N GLU A 522 -42.12 -16.11 -23.79
CA GLU A 522 -41.07 -15.72 -22.84
C GLU A 522 -40.02 -16.84 -22.68
N ALA A 523 -40.45 -18.10 -22.73
CA ALA A 523 -39.53 -19.24 -22.72
C ALA A 523 -38.49 -19.20 -23.86
N ILE A 524 -38.89 -18.80 -25.08
CA ILE A 524 -37.96 -18.63 -26.22
C ILE A 524 -36.93 -17.55 -25.94
N ALA A 525 -37.37 -16.40 -25.43
CA ALA A 525 -36.49 -15.27 -25.17
C ALA A 525 -35.43 -15.61 -24.10
N ASP A 526 -35.83 -16.34 -23.06
CA ASP A 526 -34.91 -16.80 -22.01
C ASP A 526 -33.93 -17.86 -22.50
N TYR A 527 -34.38 -18.76 -23.38
CA TYR A 527 -33.50 -19.73 -24.01
C TYR A 527 -32.42 -19.07 -24.86
N ASP A 528 -32.82 -18.13 -25.72
CA ASP A 528 -31.91 -17.36 -26.57
C ASP A 528 -30.88 -16.59 -25.73
N GLN A 529 -31.32 -15.99 -24.62
CA GLN A 529 -30.44 -15.28 -23.71
C GLN A 529 -29.50 -16.22 -22.96
N ALA A 530 -29.95 -17.40 -22.53
CA ALA A 530 -29.11 -18.40 -21.88
C ALA A 530 -28.00 -18.92 -22.80
N ILE A 531 -28.31 -19.25 -24.07
CA ILE A 531 -27.32 -19.68 -25.07
C ILE A 531 -26.32 -18.57 -25.40
N LYS A 532 -26.80 -17.33 -25.49
CA LYS A 532 -25.96 -16.17 -25.75
C LYS A 532 -24.92 -15.97 -24.63
N LEU A 533 -25.30 -16.24 -23.38
CA LEU A 533 -24.44 -16.11 -22.21
C LEU A 533 -23.52 -17.34 -22.02
N ASP A 534 -24.01 -18.56 -22.28
CA ASP A 534 -23.20 -19.78 -22.27
C ASP A 534 -23.64 -20.74 -23.40
N PRO A 535 -22.83 -20.90 -24.46
CA PRO A 535 -23.14 -21.79 -25.58
C PRO A 535 -23.23 -23.29 -25.24
N ASN A 536 -22.86 -23.71 -24.02
CA ASN A 536 -22.88 -25.12 -23.61
C ASN A 536 -24.27 -25.61 -23.15
N TYR A 537 -25.26 -24.73 -22.98
CA TYR A 537 -26.63 -25.16 -22.67
C TYR A 537 -27.22 -25.90 -23.87
N THR A 538 -27.43 -27.22 -23.71
CA THR A 538 -27.93 -28.08 -24.78
C THR A 538 -29.45 -27.98 -24.95
N PRO A 539 -30.00 -28.12 -26.18
CA PRO A 539 -31.44 -28.12 -26.38
C PRO A 539 -32.09 -29.27 -25.62
N THR A 540 -33.09 -28.96 -24.80
CA THR A 540 -34.04 -29.97 -24.36
C THR A 540 -34.74 -30.52 -25.61
N LYS A 541 -34.90 -31.85 -25.67
CA LYS A 541 -35.26 -32.67 -26.85
C LYS A 541 -36.53 -32.25 -27.63
N ASN A 542 -37.28 -31.25 -27.17
CA ASN A 542 -38.52 -30.74 -27.77
C ASN A 542 -38.34 -29.47 -28.64
N TRP A 543 -37.20 -28.78 -28.58
CA TRP A 543 -36.93 -27.59 -29.42
C TRP A 543 -36.29 -27.92 -30.78
N SER A 544 -35.84 -29.17 -30.96
CA SER A 544 -35.24 -29.66 -32.21
C SER A 544 -36.17 -29.58 -33.43
N HIS A 545 -37.47 -29.38 -33.24
CA HIS A 545 -38.44 -29.12 -34.30
C HIS A 545 -38.74 -27.63 -34.55
N VAL A 546 -38.35 -26.73 -33.65
CA VAL A 546 -38.59 -25.28 -33.79
C VAL A 546 -37.34 -24.55 -34.29
N HIS A 547 -36.15 -25.09 -34.06
CA HIS A 547 -34.88 -24.49 -34.48
C HIS A 547 -34.34 -24.96 -35.84
N VAL A 548 -35.16 -25.63 -36.65
CA VAL A 548 -34.86 -25.89 -38.07
C VAL A 548 -35.90 -25.18 -38.94
N ASN A 549 -35.93 -23.86 -38.90
CA ASN A 549 -36.20 -23.01 -40.06
C ASN A 549 -36.03 -21.54 -39.68
N SER A 550 -34.99 -20.93 -40.22
CA SER A 550 -34.67 -19.50 -40.18
C SER A 550 -35.65 -18.61 -40.96
N GLU A 551 -36.90 -19.04 -41.16
CA GLU A 551 -37.97 -18.26 -41.82
C GLU A 551 -39.11 -17.88 -40.85
N THR A 552 -39.19 -18.48 -39.65
CA THR A 552 -40.32 -18.26 -38.74
C THR A 552 -40.16 -17.04 -37.83
N THR A 553 -38.93 -16.54 -37.66
CA THR A 553 -38.63 -15.33 -36.86
C THR A 553 -39.21 -14.05 -37.49
N GLU A 554 -39.58 -14.10 -38.77
CA GLU A 554 -40.14 -12.96 -39.50
C GLU A 554 -41.68 -12.88 -39.42
N LYS A 555 -42.37 -13.97 -39.04
CA LYS A 555 -43.84 -13.99 -38.91
C LYS A 555 -44.38 -13.56 -37.54
N LEU A 556 -43.58 -13.61 -36.48
CA LEU A 556 -43.98 -13.18 -35.12
C LEU A 556 -43.62 -11.71 -34.79
N ARG A 557 -43.13 -10.95 -35.78
CA ARG A 557 -42.90 -9.50 -35.68
C ARG A 557 -44.07 -8.64 -36.21
N GLN A 558 -45.16 -9.26 -36.70
CA GLN A 558 -46.31 -8.54 -37.28
C GLN A 558 -47.66 -8.76 -36.56
N GLU A 559 -47.66 -9.33 -35.36
CA GLU A 559 -48.79 -9.29 -34.41
C GLU A 559 -48.26 -8.87 -33.05
#